data_AF-T1GV60-F1
#
_entry.id   AF-T1GV60-F1
#
_cell.length_a   1.000
_cell.length_b   1.000
_cell.length_c   1.000
_cell.angle_alpha   90.00
_cell.angle_beta   90.00
_cell.angle_gamma   90.00
#
_symmetry.space_group_name_H-M   'P 1'
#
loop_
_entity.id
_entity.type
_entity.pdbx_description
1 polymer ?
#
loop_
_entity_poly.entity_id
_entity_poly.type
_entity_poly.pdbx_seq_one_letter_code
_entity_poly.pdbx_strand_id
1 'polypeptide(L)'
;MDVQNKLLQEIQDVKESLREDPLTFEVINRINYLDHVVSESLRKWPPAPAPGTDRLCTKDITFENPDGSEVAGNYTTTKELFFKPG
;
A
#
# COMPACT_ATOMS: atom_id res chain seq x y z
N MET A 1 4.28 -14.96 19.92
CA MET A 1 5.38 -15.73 19.29
C MET A 1 4.91 -16.53 18.08
N ASP A 2 3.60 -16.72 17.91
CA ASP A 2 3.00 -17.64 16.93
C ASP A 2 3.28 -17.24 15.48
N VAL A 3 3.32 -15.93 15.18
CA VAL A 3 3.62 -15.43 13.83
C VAL A 3 5.04 -15.78 13.38
N GLN A 4 6.03 -15.61 14.27
CA GLN A 4 7.43 -15.93 13.95
C GLN A 4 7.64 -17.44 13.85
N ASN A 5 7.03 -18.22 14.75
CA ASN A 5 7.11 -19.68 14.71
C ASN A 5 6.52 -20.24 13.41
N LYS A 6 5.36 -19.73 13.00
CA LYS A 6 4.70 -20.15 11.75
C LYS A 6 5.52 -19.81 10.51
N LEU A 7 6.09 -18.60 10.46
CA LEU A 7 7.00 -18.21 9.37
C LEU A 7 8.26 -19.08 9.34
N LEU A 8 8.83 -19.36 10.52
CA LEU A 8 10.04 -20.18 10.63
C LEU A 8 9.80 -21.61 10.14
N GLN A 9 8.65 -22.21 10.48
CA GLN A 9 8.26 -23.53 9.98
C GLN A 9 8.18 -23.55 8.46
N GLU A 10 7.49 -22.58 7.85
CA GLU A 10 7.39 -22.51 6.38
C GLU A 10 8.76 -22.33 5.71
N ILE A 11 9.65 -21.53 6.29
CA ILE A 11 11.03 -21.36 5.79
C ILE A 11 11.82 -22.69 5.92
N GLN A 12 11.63 -23.43 7.01
CA GLN A 12 12.28 -24.73 7.21
C GLN A 12 11.79 -25.76 6.18
N ASP A 13 10.48 -25.85 5.95
CA ASP A 13 9.89 -26.75 4.95
C ASP A 13 10.42 -26.43 3.54
N VAL A 14 10.52 -25.15 3.18
CA VAL A 14 11.08 -24.70 1.90
C VAL A 14 12.56 -25.03 1.81
N LYS A 15 13.33 -24.83 2.89
CA LYS A 15 14.75 -25.20 2.94
C LYS A 15 14.97 -26.70 2.78
N GLU A 16 14.15 -27.53 3.40
CA GLU A 16 14.20 -28.99 3.23
C GLU A 16 13.85 -29.40 1.80
N SER A 17 12.88 -28.72 1.17
CA SER A 17 12.50 -28.97 -0.22
C SER A 17 13.62 -28.69 -1.23
N LEU A 18 14.50 -27.72 -0.93
CA LEU A 18 15.63 -27.33 -1.78
C LEU A 18 16.77 -28.36 -1.76
N ARG A 19 16.93 -29.14 -0.69
CA ARG A 19 18.06 -30.08 -0.51
C ARG A 19 19.42 -29.38 -0.71
N GLU A 20 20.05 -29.53 -1.88
CA GLU A 20 21.31 -28.88 -2.27
C GLU A 20 21.13 -27.75 -3.29
N ASP A 21 19.91 -27.54 -3.78
CA ASP A 21 19.62 -26.45 -4.71
C ASP A 21 19.79 -25.10 -4.01
N PRO A 22 20.34 -24.09 -4.73
CA PRO A 22 20.54 -22.78 -4.17
C PRO A 22 19.20 -22.08 -3.89
N LEU A 23 19.18 -21.28 -2.82
CA LEU A 23 18.05 -20.40 -2.54
C LEU A 23 17.98 -19.30 -3.63
N THR A 24 16.96 -19.36 -4.48
CA THR A 24 16.72 -18.37 -5.54
C THR A 24 15.61 -17.39 -5.15
N PHE A 25 15.55 -16.26 -5.84
CA PHE A 25 14.49 -15.25 -5.65
C PHE A 25 13.09 -15.84 -5.87
N GLU A 26 12.92 -16.71 -6.86
CA GLU A 26 11.65 -17.39 -7.11
C GLU A 26 11.21 -18.29 -5.96
N VAL A 27 12.16 -18.91 -5.25
CA VAL A 27 11.83 -19.73 -4.09
C VAL A 27 11.37 -18.86 -2.93
N ILE A 28 12.03 -17.73 -2.68
CA ILE A 28 11.62 -16.77 -1.65
C ILE A 28 10.22 -16.20 -1.95
N ASN A 29 9.94 -15.87 -3.20
CA ASN A 29 8.63 -15.35 -3.61
C ASN A 29 7.48 -16.37 -3.51
N ARG A 30 7.78 -17.67 -3.34
CA ARG A 30 6.77 -18.71 -3.15
C ARG A 30 6.39 -18.91 -1.68
N ILE A 31 7.07 -18.26 -0.74
CA ILE A 31 6.80 -18.35 0.70
C ILE A 31 5.59 -17.46 1.01
N ASN A 32 4.40 -18.04 1.03
CA ASN A 32 3.15 -17.29 1.11
C ASN A 32 3.00 -16.53 2.43
N TYR A 33 3.41 -17.13 3.55
CA TYR A 33 3.28 -16.45 4.84
C TYR A 33 4.28 -15.30 4.98
N LEU A 34 5.43 -15.37 4.31
CA LEU A 34 6.40 -14.27 4.22
C LEU A 34 5.77 -13.06 3.51
N ASP A 35 5.10 -13.28 2.38
CA ASP A 35 4.40 -12.22 1.63
C ASP A 35 3.30 -11.56 2.48
N HIS A 36 2.52 -12.35 3.22
CA HIS A 36 1.52 -11.83 4.15
C HIS A 36 2.15 -10.96 5.26
N VAL A 37 3.27 -11.39 5.84
CA VAL A 37 3.96 -10.65 6.91
C VAL A 37 4.53 -9.33 6.38
N VAL A 38 5.13 -9.34 5.19
CA VAL A 38 5.65 -8.12 4.56
C VAL A 38 4.51 -7.15 4.25
N SER A 39 3.42 -7.64 3.65
CA SER A 39 2.24 -6.84 3.33
C SER A 39 1.60 -6.21 4.56
N GLU A 40 1.39 -6.97 5.64
CA GLU A 40 0.83 -6.44 6.88
C GLU A 40 1.79 -5.47 7.59
N SER A 41 3.10 -5.69 7.46
CA SER A 41 4.11 -4.77 8.00
C SER A 41 4.04 -3.42 7.29
N LEU A 42 3.95 -3.41 5.96
CA LEU A 42 3.82 -2.19 5.16
C LEU A 42 2.47 -1.49 5.34
N ARG A 43 1.39 -2.25 5.57
CA ARG A 43 0.06 -1.67 5.88
C ARG A 43 0.06 -0.91 7.20
N LYS A 44 0.72 -1.46 8.24
CA LYS A 44 0.84 -0.83 9.56
C LYS A 44 1.87 0.29 9.57
N TRP A 45 2.98 0.08 8.88
CA TRP A 45 4.14 0.97 8.86
C TRP A 45 4.49 1.27 7.41
N PRO A 46 3.69 2.12 6.72
CA PRO A 46 4.04 2.55 5.39
C PRO A 46 5.41 3.24 5.42
N PRO A 47 6.32 2.96 4.47
CA PRO A 47 7.60 3.65 4.38
C PRO A 47 7.34 5.13 4.07
N ALA A 48 7.48 5.97 5.10
CA ALA A 48 7.13 7.39 5.15
C ALA A 48 5.61 7.68 5.11
N PRO A 49 5.14 8.87 5.58
CA PRO A 49 3.93 9.46 5.01
C PRO A 49 4.13 9.47 3.49
N ALA A 50 3.10 9.53 2.67
CA ALA A 50 3.32 9.59 1.23
C ALA A 50 3.37 11.06 0.73
N PRO A 51 4.44 11.87 0.98
CA PRO A 51 4.60 13.12 0.26
C PRO A 51 4.93 12.72 -1.19
N GLY A 52 3.91 12.73 -2.03
CA GLY A 52 4.00 12.27 -3.42
C GLY A 52 2.74 11.56 -3.93
N THR A 53 1.79 11.18 -3.06
CA THR A 53 0.46 10.71 -3.51
C THR A 53 -0.54 11.84 -3.69
N ASP A 54 -0.18 13.09 -3.38
CA ASP A 54 -1.01 14.25 -3.69
C ASP A 54 -1.22 14.32 -5.19
N ARG A 55 -2.46 14.05 -5.62
CA ARG A 55 -2.85 14.18 -7.01
C ARG A 55 -3.31 15.61 -7.24
N LEU A 56 -2.64 16.29 -8.17
CA LEU A 56 -3.11 17.57 -8.66
C LEU A 56 -4.07 17.35 -9.84
N CYS A 57 -5.29 17.86 -9.73
CA CYS A 57 -6.22 17.81 -10.86
C CYS A 57 -5.70 18.76 -11.96
N THR A 58 -5.46 18.23 -13.15
CA THR A 58 -4.96 19.00 -14.31
C THR A 58 -6.06 19.43 -15.27
N LYS A 59 -7.31 19.09 -14.96
CA LYS A 59 -8.50 19.39 -15.75
C LYS A 59 -9.62 19.85 -14.83
N ASP A 60 -10.48 20.71 -15.34
CA ASP A 60 -11.69 21.10 -14.64
C ASP A 60 -12.64 19.91 -14.55
N ILE A 61 -13.19 19.68 -13.36
CA ILE A 61 -14.19 18.63 -13.10
C ILE A 61 -15.43 19.26 -12.48
N THR A 62 -16.60 18.87 -12.95
CA THR A 62 -17.87 19.28 -12.35
C THR A 62 -18.33 18.20 -11.38
N PHE A 63 -18.65 18.60 -10.14
CA PHE A 63 -19.27 17.72 -9.14
C PHE A 63 -20.76 18.01 -9.06
N GLU A 64 -21.59 16.97 -9.08
CA GLU A 64 -23.01 17.09 -8.77
C GLU A 64 -23.23 16.85 -7.27
N ASN A 65 -23.87 17.80 -6.61
CA ASN A 65 -24.30 17.65 -5.24
C ASN A 65 -25.59 16.82 -5.15
N PRO A 66 -25.90 16.20 -3.99
CA PRO A 66 -27.13 15.45 -3.79
C PRO A 66 -28.42 16.27 -3.98
N ASP A 67 -28.32 17.60 -3.93
CA ASP A 67 -29.43 18.54 -4.16
C ASP A 67 -29.63 18.91 -5.65
N GLY A 68 -28.84 18.31 -6.55
CA GLY A 68 -28.87 18.56 -7.99
C GLY A 68 -28.15 19.83 -8.43
N SER A 69 -27.45 20.52 -7.52
CA SER A 69 -26.59 21.65 -7.88
C SER A 69 -25.23 21.17 -8.40
N GLU A 70 -24.73 21.79 -9.46
CA GLU A 70 -23.40 21.52 -10.02
C GLU A 70 -22.37 22.50 -9.45
N VAL A 71 -21.22 21.98 -9.01
CA VAL A 71 -20.07 22.77 -8.57
C VAL A 71 -18.88 22.45 -9.48
N ALA A 72 -18.44 23.44 -10.26
CA ALA A 72 -17.20 23.34 -11.03
C ALA A 72 -16.00 23.39 -10.06
N GLY A 73 -15.29 22.28 -9.93
CA GLY A 73 -14.03 22.19 -9.21
C GLY A 73 -12.86 22.47 -10.15
N ASN A 74 -12.18 23.59 -9.96
CA ASN A 74 -10.86 23.84 -10.54
C ASN A 74 -9.77 23.75 -9.46
N TYR A 75 -8.50 23.67 -9.90
CA TYR A 75 -7.31 23.59 -9.04
C TYR A 75 -7.25 24.68 -7.96
N THR A 76 -7.73 25.89 -8.27
CA THR A 76 -7.72 27.04 -7.37
C THR A 76 -8.71 26.85 -6.23
N THR A 77 -9.90 26.34 -6.53
CA THR A 77 -10.97 26.07 -5.56
C THR A 77 -10.59 24.95 -4.58
N THR A 78 -9.90 23.89 -5.04
CA THR A 78 -9.49 22.78 -4.16
C THR A 78 -8.39 23.18 -3.16
N LYS A 79 -7.46 24.07 -3.56
CA LYS A 79 -6.45 24.62 -2.63
C LYS A 79 -7.07 25.50 -1.55
N GLU A 80 -8.03 26.36 -1.90
CA GLU A 80 -8.68 27.26 -0.94
C GLU A 80 -9.58 26.55 0.08
N LEU A 81 -10.16 25.39 -0.29
CA LEU A 81 -11.01 24.61 0.61
C LEU A 81 -10.21 23.75 1.60
N PHE A 82 -9.08 23.17 1.17
CA PHE A 82 -8.27 22.28 2.00
C PHE A 82 -7.18 23.00 2.81
N PHE A 83 -6.80 24.24 2.42
CA PHE A 83 -5.75 25.02 3.06
C PHE A 83 -6.31 26.33 3.66
N LYS A 84 -7.42 26.23 4.42
CA LYS A 84 -7.85 27.33 5.29
C LYS A 84 -6.89 27.42 6.48
N PRO A 85 -6.17 28.53 6.70
CA PRO A 85 -5.53 28.76 7.98
C PRO A 85 -6.63 28.93 9.04
N GLY A 86 -6.48 28.21 10.16
CA GLY A 86 -7.24 28.48 11.38
C GLY A 86 -6.93 29.86 11.94
#